data_AF-A0A484KVP9-F1
#
_entry.id   AF-A0A484KVP9-F1
#
_cell.length_a   1.000
_cell.length_b   1.000
_cell.length_c   1.000
_cell.angle_alpha   90.00
_cell.angle_beta   90.00
_cell.angle_gamma   90.00
#
_symmetry.space_group_name_H-M   'P 1'
#
loop_
_entity.id
_entity.type
_entity.pdbx_description
1 polymer ?
#
loop_
_entity_poly.entity_id
_entity_poly.type
_entity_poly.pdbx_seq_one_letter_code
_entity_poly.pdbx_strand_id
1 'polypeptide(L)'
;MDRLQQDVQFTIGKASKISAALWYPDDGKPWHGSAHYSTSCDWIPMDIMASISGSKSVEAAVSNPWDAATAFSLLFSVVAFCTSLFIGHRISTSKEIRFTPMDNL
;
A
#
# COMPACT_ATOMS: atom_id res chain seq x y z
N MET A 1 39.10 -14.90 -20.85
CA MET A 1 38.14 -14.31 -19.90
C MET A 1 36.77 -14.37 -20.54
N ASP A 2 35.92 -15.28 -20.04
CA ASP A 2 34.62 -15.56 -20.64
C ASP A 2 33.65 -14.41 -20.35
N ARG A 3 33.20 -13.73 -21.41
CA ARG A 3 32.19 -12.66 -21.36
C ARG A 3 30.80 -13.13 -20.89
N LEU A 4 30.66 -14.41 -20.54
CA LEU A 4 29.41 -15.08 -20.18
C LEU A 4 29.21 -15.20 -18.66
N GLN A 5 30.16 -14.74 -17.85
CA GLN A 5 30.09 -14.83 -16.38
C GLN A 5 29.53 -13.58 -15.69
N GLN A 6 28.85 -12.70 -16.41
CA GLN A 6 28.27 -11.51 -15.80
C GLN A 6 26.81 -11.76 -15.45
N ASP A 7 26.49 -11.67 -14.15
CA ASP A 7 25.13 -11.67 -13.65
C ASP A 7 24.33 -10.50 -14.24
N VAL A 8 23.01 -10.68 -14.35
CA VAL A 8 22.10 -9.64 -14.80
C VAL A 8 22.28 -8.37 -13.94
N GLN A 9 22.49 -7.24 -14.62
CA GLN A 9 22.68 -5.95 -13.97
C GLN A 9 21.38 -5.14 -14.03
N PHE A 10 20.92 -4.71 -12.86
CA PHE A 10 19.71 -3.92 -12.69
C PHE A 10 20.08 -2.46 -12.40
N THR A 11 19.42 -1.51 -13.06
CA THR A 11 19.64 -0.06 -12.85
C THR A 11 18.40 0.58 -12.27
N ILE A 12 18.57 1.33 -11.19
CA ILE A 12 17.49 2.11 -10.58
C ILE A 12 16.94 3.13 -11.58
N GLY A 13 15.61 3.25 -11.66
CA GLY A 13 14.89 4.12 -12.57
C GLY A 13 14.74 3.57 -14.00
N LYS A 14 15.15 2.31 -14.26
CA LYS A 14 14.96 1.65 -15.55
C LYS A 14 14.04 0.43 -15.45
N ALA A 15 13.25 0.24 -16.49
CA ALA A 15 12.50 -0.99 -16.71
C ALA A 15 13.44 -2.14 -17.05
N SER A 16 13.21 -3.30 -16.46
CA SER A 16 13.89 -4.57 -16.75
C SER A 16 12.87 -5.67 -17.03
N LYS A 17 13.31 -6.78 -17.63
CA LYS A 17 12.46 -7.95 -17.85
C LYS A 17 12.77 -9.02 -16.81
N ILE A 18 11.73 -9.58 -16.21
CA ILE A 18 11.84 -10.67 -15.24
C ILE A 18 10.96 -11.85 -15.66
N SER A 19 11.37 -13.05 -15.25
CA SER A 19 10.54 -14.25 -15.24
C SER A 19 10.87 -15.03 -13.97
N ALA A 20 9.90 -15.80 -13.48
CA ALA A 20 10.02 -16.56 -12.24
C ALA A 20 9.60 -18.00 -12.48
N ALA A 21 10.25 -18.91 -11.76
CA ALA A 21 9.88 -20.31 -11.68
C ALA A 21 9.68 -20.69 -10.21
N LEU A 22 8.66 -21.51 -9.96
CA LEU A 22 8.33 -22.08 -8.66
C LEU A 22 8.57 -23.59 -8.74
N TRP A 23 9.45 -24.10 -7.89
CA TRP A 23 9.61 -25.53 -7.67
C TRP A 23 8.73 -25.96 -6.51
N TYR A 24 8.03 -27.08 -6.66
CA TYR A 24 7.18 -27.64 -5.61
C TYR A 24 7.27 -29.17 -5.57
N PRO A 25 7.16 -29.79 -4.38
CA PRO A 25 7.05 -31.23 -4.27
C PRO A 25 5.66 -31.69 -4.74
N ASP A 26 5.61 -32.83 -5.40
CA ASP A 26 4.36 -33.50 -5.76
C ASP A 26 4.06 -34.67 -4.81
N ASP A 27 2.80 -35.02 -4.66
CA ASP A 27 2.34 -36.22 -3.93
C ASP A 27 2.91 -36.39 -2.50
N GLY A 28 3.20 -35.29 -1.79
CA GLY A 28 3.76 -35.35 -0.43
C GLY A 28 5.20 -35.89 -0.34
N LYS A 29 5.92 -35.97 -1.46
CA LYS A 29 7.34 -36.39 -1.49
C LYS A 29 8.26 -35.25 -1.04
N PRO A 30 9.42 -35.55 -0.43
CA PRO A 30 10.44 -34.53 -0.16
C PRO A 30 10.96 -33.87 -1.45
N TRP A 31 11.37 -32.61 -1.36
CA TRP A 31 11.95 -31.88 -2.48
C TRP A 31 13.26 -32.50 -2.98
N HIS A 32 13.50 -32.47 -4.30
CA HIS A 32 14.78 -32.82 -4.93
C HIS A 32 15.14 -31.84 -6.05
N GLY A 33 16.43 -31.72 -6.39
CA GLY A 33 16.97 -30.69 -7.30
C GLY A 33 16.51 -30.74 -8.77
N SER A 34 15.62 -31.66 -9.12
CA SER A 34 14.98 -31.81 -10.44
C SER A 34 13.46 -32.01 -10.32
N ALA A 35 12.89 -31.61 -9.19
CA ALA A 35 11.47 -31.74 -8.91
C ALA A 35 10.62 -30.87 -9.84
N HIS A 36 9.31 -31.12 -9.78
CA HIS A 36 8.32 -30.41 -10.56
C HIS A 36 8.43 -28.89 -10.34
N TYR A 37 8.26 -28.15 -11.44
CA TYR A 37 8.25 -26.70 -11.41
C TYR A 37 7.17 -26.15 -12.33
N SER A 38 6.68 -24.98 -11.99
CA SER A 38 5.87 -24.13 -12.86
C SER A 38 6.67 -22.86 -13.14
N THR A 39 6.84 -22.51 -14.41
CA THR A 39 7.56 -21.30 -14.82
C THR A 39 6.61 -20.35 -15.54
N SER A 40 6.81 -19.05 -15.35
CA SER A 40 6.26 -18.08 -16.28
C SER A 40 6.96 -18.26 -17.63
N CYS A 41 6.17 -18.43 -18.68
CA CYS A 41 6.69 -18.46 -20.06
C CYS A 41 6.94 -17.05 -20.60
N ASP A 42 6.39 -16.04 -19.93
CA ASP A 42 6.44 -14.66 -20.38
C ASP A 42 7.44 -13.84 -19.56
N TRP A 43 8.13 -12.95 -20.27
CA TRP A 43 8.94 -11.90 -19.69
C TRP A 43 8.04 -10.73 -19.29
N ILE A 44 7.97 -10.45 -18.00
CA ILE A 44 7.13 -9.39 -17.45
C ILE A 44 8.01 -8.14 -17.21
N PRO A 45 7.57 -6.94 -17.63
CA PRO A 45 8.29 -5.71 -17.30
C PRO A 45 8.23 -5.42 -15.80
N MET A 46 9.38 -5.08 -15.22
CA MET A 46 9.54 -4.69 -13.81
C MET A 46 10.34 -3.39 -13.74
N ASP A 47 9.77 -2.37 -13.10
CA ASP A 47 10.44 -1.10 -12.84
C ASP A 47 11.15 -1.13 -11.48
N ILE A 48 12.46 -0.86 -11.49
CA ILE A 48 13.25 -0.79 -10.26
C ILE A 48 13.23 0.66 -9.78
N MET A 49 12.29 0.94 -8.89
CA MET A 49 12.14 2.29 -8.35
C MET A 49 13.19 2.59 -7.28
N ALA A 50 13.66 3.83 -7.23
CA ALA A 50 14.43 4.30 -6.09
C ALA A 50 13.52 4.34 -4.85
N SER A 51 14.02 3.88 -3.70
CA SER A 51 13.32 4.06 -2.43
C SER A 51 13.05 5.56 -2.21
N ILE A 52 11.80 5.91 -1.89
CA ILE A 52 11.40 7.26 -1.49
C ILE A 52 11.88 7.50 -0.05
N SER A 53 13.19 7.41 0.19
CA SER A 53 13.82 8.07 1.33
C SER A 53 14.26 9.44 0.86
N GLY A 54 13.26 10.31 0.67
CA GLY A 54 13.45 11.75 0.47
C GLY A 54 13.85 12.18 -0.94
N SER A 55 12.90 12.30 -1.86
CA SER A 55 12.79 13.47 -2.74
C SER A 55 11.62 13.33 -3.72
N LYS A 56 10.68 14.28 -3.57
CA LYS A 56 9.80 14.86 -4.58
C LYS A 56 9.24 13.90 -5.63
N SER A 57 7.94 13.64 -5.47
CA SER A 57 6.99 13.30 -6.53
C SER A 57 7.39 13.88 -7.89
N VAL A 58 8.11 13.09 -8.70
CA VAL A 58 8.08 13.26 -10.15
C VAL A 58 6.86 12.49 -10.60
N GLU A 59 5.74 13.16 -10.46
CA GLU A 59 4.45 12.75 -10.96
C GLU A 59 4.53 12.81 -12.48
N ALA A 60 4.90 11.68 -13.09
CA ALA A 60 4.64 11.48 -14.50
C ALA A 60 3.12 11.56 -14.65
N ALA A 61 2.66 12.55 -15.41
CA ALA A 61 1.26 12.78 -15.76
C ALA A 61 0.71 11.58 -16.54
N VAL A 62 0.39 10.52 -15.80
CA VAL A 62 -0.49 9.44 -16.20
C VAL A 62 -1.73 9.66 -15.35
N SER A 63 -2.87 9.88 -15.99
CA SER A 63 -4.17 9.97 -15.32
C SER A 63 -4.43 8.67 -14.57
N ASN A 64 -3.99 8.61 -13.31
CA ASN A 64 -4.08 7.43 -12.47
C ASN A 64 -5.45 7.43 -11.79
N PRO A 65 -6.30 6.41 -12.00
CA PRO A 65 -7.61 6.29 -11.35
C PRO A 65 -7.54 6.35 -9.81
N TRP A 66 -6.36 6.12 -9.25
CA TRP A 66 -6.08 6.22 -7.82
C TRP A 66 -6.18 7.65 -7.29
N ASP A 67 -5.95 8.67 -8.12
CA ASP A 67 -6.01 10.07 -7.72
C ASP A 67 -7.46 10.54 -7.43
N ALA A 68 -8.44 9.96 -8.13
CA ALA A 68 -9.85 10.17 -7.81
C ALA A 68 -10.22 9.50 -6.47
N ALA A 69 -9.77 8.26 -6.24
CA ALA A 69 -10.06 7.52 -5.02
C ALA A 69 -9.46 8.18 -3.77
N THR A 70 -8.25 8.74 -3.87
CA THR A 70 -7.61 9.51 -2.79
C THR A 70 -8.36 10.81 -2.51
N ALA A 71 -8.81 11.53 -3.54
CA ALA A 71 -9.63 12.74 -3.40
C ALA A 71 -10.97 12.45 -2.68
N PHE A 72 -11.67 11.38 -3.05
CA PHE A 72 -12.90 10.97 -2.37
C PHE A 72 -12.64 10.57 -0.91
N SER A 73 -11.56 9.84 -0.64
CA SER A 73 -11.18 9.44 0.71
C SER A 73 -10.92 10.66 1.61
N LEU A 74 -10.27 11.69 1.07
CA LEU A 74 -10.03 12.94 1.77
C LEU A 74 -11.35 13.68 2.08
N LEU A 75 -12.27 13.76 1.12
CA LEU A 75 -13.60 14.34 1.33
C LEU A 75 -14.37 13.61 2.43
N PHE A 76 -14.41 12.26 2.40
CA PHE A 76 -15.07 11.46 3.43
C PHE A 76 -14.43 11.66 4.82
N SER A 77 -13.11 11.75 4.89
CA SER A 77 -12.39 12.03 6.14
C SER A 77 -12.77 13.39 6.74
N VAL A 78 -12.84 14.44 5.90
CA VAL A 78 -13.23 15.78 6.35
C VAL A 78 -14.69 15.78 6.84
N VAL A 79 -15.59 15.14 6.11
CA VAL A 79 -17.01 15.03 6.52
C VAL A 79 -17.15 14.29 7.84
N ALA A 80 -16.48 13.14 8.00
CA ALA A 80 -16.51 12.36 9.24
C ALA A 80 -15.92 13.13 10.44
N PHE A 81 -14.86 13.90 10.22
CA PHE A 81 -14.28 14.74 11.25
C PHE A 81 -15.25 15.85 11.70
N CYS A 82 -15.86 16.56 10.75
CA CYS A 82 -16.83 17.61 11.04
C CYS A 82 -18.08 17.08 11.79
N THR A 83 -18.60 15.91 11.40
CA THR A 83 -19.77 15.31 12.09
C THR A 83 -19.43 14.89 13.51
N SER A 84 -18.24 14.33 13.74
CA SER A 84 -17.75 13.98 15.08
C SER A 84 -17.70 15.20 16.01
N LEU A 85 -17.10 16.31 15.54
CA LEU A 85 -17.07 17.57 16.30
C LEU A 85 -18.47 18.12 16.59
N PHE A 86 -19.37 18.07 15.60
CA PHE A 86 -20.73 18.56 15.75
C PHE A 86 -21.52 17.77 16.80
N ILE A 87 -21.45 16.44 16.75
CA ILE A 87 -22.11 15.55 17.72
C ILE A 87 -21.51 15.75 19.10
N GLY A 88 -20.18 15.80 19.21
CA GLY A 88 -19.49 16.06 20.48
C GLY A 88 -19.90 17.40 21.09
N HIS A 89 -19.97 18.46 20.28
CA HIS A 89 -20.43 19.78 20.71
C HIS A 89 -21.89 19.74 21.16
N ARG A 90 -22.80 19.13 20.39
CA ARG A 90 -24.23 19.00 20.76
C ARG A 90 -24.42 18.29 22.08
N ILE A 91 -23.70 17.19 22.32
CA ILE A 91 -23.75 16.44 23.57
C ILE A 91 -23.20 17.29 24.72
N SER A 92 -22.08 17.99 24.52
CA SER A 92 -21.49 18.88 25.52
C SER A 92 -22.44 20.00 25.93
N THR A 93 -23.07 20.67 24.97
CA THR A 93 -24.03 21.77 25.26
C THR A 93 -25.31 21.25 25.92
N SER A 94 -25.71 20.01 25.70
CA SER A 94 -26.92 19.44 26.33
C SER A 94 -26.77 19.14 27.83
N LYS A 95 -25.56 19.25 28.39
CA LYS A 95 -25.25 18.99 29.80
C LYS A 95 -25.36 20.23 30.71
N GLU A 96 -26.33 21.12 30.48
CA GLU A 96 -26.73 22.05 31.55
C GLU A 96 -27.50 21.28 32.64
N ILE A 97 -26.75 20.61 33.51
CA ILE A 97 -27.29 20.00 34.73
C ILE A 97 -27.64 21.16 35.67
N ARG A 98 -28.94 21.40 35.89
CA ARG A 98 -29.39 22.35 36.92
C ARG A 98 -28.93 21.84 38.28
N PHE A 99 -28.01 22.56 38.90
CA PHE A 99 -27.69 22.37 40.31
C PHE A 99 -28.98 22.49 41.13
N THR A 100 -29.34 21.43 41.84
CA THR A 100 -30.36 21.48 42.90
C THR A 100 -29.58 21.62 44.21
N PRO A 101 -29.51 22.82 44.81
CA PRO A 101 -28.83 22.99 46.09
C PRO A 101 -29.57 22.19 47.16
N MET A 102 -28.82 21.41 47.93
CA MET A 102 -29.36 20.59 49.01
C MET A 102 -29.42 21.45 50.27
N ASP A 103 -30.34 22.40 50.26
CA ASP A 103 -30.68 23.18 51.46
C ASP A 103 -31.76 22.40 52.22
N ASN A 104 -31.38 21.87 53.38
CA ASN A 104 -32.15 21.14 54.40
C ASN A 104 -31.86 19.63 54.52
N LEU A 105 -30.67 19.32 55.05
CA LEU A 105 -30.45 18.15 55.92
C LEU A 105 -30.15 18.64 57.33
#